data_AF-A0A1Y5PAY5-F1
#
_entry.id   AF-A0A1Y5PAY5-F1
#
_cell.length_a   1.000
_cell.length_b   1.000
_cell.length_c   1.000
_cell.angle_alpha   90.00
_cell.angle_beta   90.00
_cell.angle_gamma   90.00
#
_symmetry.space_group_name_H-M   'P 1'
#
loop_
_entity.id
_entity.type
_entity.pdbx_description
1 polymer ?
#
loop_
_entity_poly.entity_id
_entity_poly.type
_entity_poly.pdbx_seq_one_letter_code
_entity_poly.pdbx_strand_id
1 'polypeptide(L)' 'MTNQTDAVTTGPLRALAAHIGRVGRGIRWYVTQLMGDTAYATYVAHHRRHHPDEAPLTERQFWREKMDDQDRNPGARCC' A
#
# COMPACT_ATOMS: atom_id res chain seq x y z
N MET A 1 44.79 10.08 21.67
CA MET A 1 44.35 8.99 20.77
C MET A 1 42.84 8.85 20.95
N THR A 2 42.13 8.62 19.84
CA THR A 2 40.67 8.44 19.63
C THR A 2 39.86 9.67 19.20
N ASN A 3 39.08 9.45 18.12
CA ASN A 3 37.89 10.16 17.64
C ASN A 3 37.93 11.09 16.42
N GLN A 4 38.76 10.79 15.42
CA GLN A 4 38.50 11.24 14.04
C GLN A 4 37.66 10.23 13.22
N THR A 5 37.54 8.98 13.70
CA THR A 5 36.86 7.87 13.01
C THR A 5 35.32 7.96 13.09
N ASP A 6 34.76 8.68 14.06
CA ASP A 6 33.30 8.73 14.29
C ASP A 6 32.59 9.67 13.30
N ALA A 7 33.22 10.78 12.90
CA ALA A 7 32.59 11.80 12.06
C ALA A 7 32.45 11.35 10.59
N VAL A 8 33.47 10.69 10.04
CA VAL A 8 33.48 10.17 8.66
C VAL A 8 32.50 9.00 8.51
N THR A 9 32.27 8.24 9.59
CA THR A 9 31.42 7.05 9.59
C THR A 9 29.94 7.40 9.79
N THR A 10 29.62 8.44 10.58
CA THR A 10 28.23 8.76 10.96
C THR A 10 27.38 9.35 9.82
N GLY A 11 27.95 10.19 8.96
CA GLY A 11 27.26 10.80 7.81
C GLY A 11 26.76 9.78 6.77
N PRO A 12 27.64 8.95 6.18
CA PRO A 12 27.25 7.98 5.16
C PRO A 12 26.33 6.89 5.71
N LEU A 13 26.50 6.44 6.97
CA LEU A 13 25.61 5.45 7.58
C LEU A 13 24.18 5.98 7.76
N ARG A 14 24.01 7.26 8.15
CA ARG A 14 22.68 7.87 8.24
C ARG A 14 22.02 8.02 6.87
N ALA A 15 22.77 8.40 5.84
CA ALA A 15 22.27 8.49 4.48
C ALA A 15 21.84 7.11 3.95
N LEU A 16 22.63 6.07 4.21
CA LEU A 16 22.31 4.69 3.87
C LEU A 16 21.08 4.20 4.63
N ALA A 17 20.99 4.44 5.94
CA ALA A 17 19.82 4.09 6.74
C ALA A 17 18.55 4.78 6.23
N ALA A 18 18.64 6.06 5.86
CA ALA A 18 17.53 6.79 5.26
C ALA A 18 17.13 6.19 3.90
N HIS A 19 18.09 5.73 3.10
CA HIS A 19 17.83 5.11 1.81
C HIS A 19 17.17 3.74 1.96
N ILE A 20 17.68 2.88 2.84
CA ILE A 20 17.07 1.59 3.21
C ILE A 20 15.64 1.82 3.72
N GLY A 21 15.43 2.81 4.57
CA GLY A 21 14.09 3.18 5.06
C GLY A 21 13.14 3.60 3.93
N ARG A 22 13.63 4.30 2.89
CA ARG A 22 12.82 4.65 1.71
C ARG A 22 12.47 3.40 0.89
N VAL A 23 13.43 2.54 0.63
CA VAL A 23 13.23 1.28 -0.12
C VAL A 23 12.25 0.37 0.61
N GLY A 24 12.44 0.18 1.92
CA GLY A 24 11.54 -0.64 2.74
C GLY A 24 10.09 -0.13 2.73
N ARG A 25 9.88 1.19 2.77
CA ARG A 25 8.53 1.78 2.61
C ARG A 25 7.94 1.52 1.23
N GLY A 26 8.74 1.59 0.17
CA GLY A 26 8.29 1.25 -1.19
C GLY A 26 7.88 -0.22 -1.32
N ILE A 27 8.68 -1.14 -0.78
CA ILE A 27 8.36 -2.57 -0.76
C ILE A 27 7.07 -2.82 0.03
N ARG A 28 6.94 -2.22 1.23
CA ARG A 28 5.71 -2.31 2.03
C ARG A 28 4.50 -1.84 1.22
N TRP A 29 4.56 -0.65 0.62
CA TRP A 29 3.49 -0.10 -0.20
C TRP A 29 3.10 -1.07 -1.33
N TYR A 30 4.08 -1.60 -2.05
CA TYR A 30 3.87 -2.53 -3.15
C TYR A 30 3.19 -3.82 -2.68
N VAL A 31 3.69 -4.43 -1.60
CA VAL A 31 3.12 -5.65 -1.02
C VAL A 31 1.69 -5.41 -0.55
N THR A 32 1.43 -4.30 0.16
CA THR A 32 0.06 -3.99 0.65
C THR A 32 -0.92 -3.74 -0.49
N GLN A 33 -0.45 -3.14 -1.60
CA GLN A 33 -1.27 -2.95 -2.78
C GLN A 33 -1.54 -4.28 -3.49
N LEU A 34 -0.52 -5.12 -3.64
CA LEU A 34 -0.63 -6.42 -4.30
C LEU A 34 -1.54 -7.38 -3.53
N MET A 35 -1.43 -7.41 -2.20
CA MET A 35 -2.28 -8.25 -1.34
C MET A 35 -3.73 -7.76 -1.27
N GLY A 36 -4.01 -6.53 -1.76
CA GLY A 36 -5.34 -5.96 -1.74
C GLY A 36 -5.72 -5.30 -0.40
N ASP A 37 -4.79 -5.16 0.54
CA ASP A 37 -5.02 -4.47 1.82
C ASP A 37 -5.48 -3.02 1.61
N THR A 38 -5.08 -2.40 0.49
CA THR A 38 -5.45 -1.03 0.11
C THR A 38 -6.61 -0.95 -0.89
N ALA A 39 -7.34 -2.05 -1.12
CA ALA A 39 -8.45 -2.09 -2.08
C ALA A 39 -9.55 -1.07 -1.73
N TYR A 40 -9.98 -1.02 -0.46
CA TYR A 40 -11.01 -0.06 -0.02
C TYR A 40 -10.53 1.40 -0.13
N ALA A 41 -9.31 1.70 0.31
CA ALA A 41 -8.75 3.05 0.18
C ALA A 41 -8.65 3.50 -1.29
N THR A 42 -8.28 2.58 -2.18
CA THR A 42 -8.23 2.82 -3.64
C THR A 42 -9.63 3.06 -4.20
N TYR A 43 -10.63 2.27 -3.78
CA TYR A 43 -12.04 2.47 -4.12
C TYR A 43 -12.53 3.85 -3.70
N VAL A 44 -12.30 4.27 -2.45
CA VAL A 44 -12.73 5.60 -1.96
C VAL A 44 -12.04 6.72 -2.73
N ALA A 45 -10.75 6.59 -3.02
CA ALA A 45 -10.02 7.58 -3.81
C ALA A 45 -10.56 7.70 -5.24
N HIS A 46 -10.89 6.58 -5.87
CA HIS A 46 -11.54 6.54 -7.18
C HIS A 46 -12.95 7.14 -7.11
N HIS A 47 -13.76 6.71 -6.13
CA HIS A 47 -15.12 7.19 -5.91
C HIS A 47 -15.17 8.70 -5.75
N ARG A 48 -14.31 9.28 -4.91
CA ARG A 48 -14.25 10.74 -4.71
C ARG A 48 -13.87 11.52 -5.97
N ARG A 49 -13.12 10.90 -6.91
CA ARG A 49 -12.74 11.53 -8.18
C ARG A 49 -13.86 11.49 -9.21
N HIS A 50 -14.65 10.42 -9.24
CA HIS A 50 -15.68 10.20 -10.25
C HIS A 50 -17.10 10.55 -9.78
N HIS A 51 -17.34 10.47 -8.48
CA HIS A 51 -18.63 10.69 -7.82
C HIS A 51 -18.43 11.60 -6.60
N PRO A 52 -18.15 12.91 -6.82
CA PRO A 52 -17.89 13.85 -5.72
C PRO A 52 -19.12 14.11 -4.85
N ASP A 53 -20.33 13.99 -5.40
CA ASP A 53 -21.59 14.30 -4.71
C ASP A 53 -22.24 13.08 -4.03
N GLU A 54 -21.66 11.90 -4.20
CA GLU A 54 -22.17 10.65 -3.62
C GLU A 54 -21.27 10.15 -2.49
N ALA A 55 -21.88 9.61 -1.43
CA ALA A 55 -21.13 9.01 -0.35
C ALA A 55 -20.61 7.62 -0.79
N PRO A 56 -19.32 7.32 -0.61
CA PRO A 56 -18.79 5.99 -0.92
C PRO A 56 -19.42 4.94 0.00
N LEU A 57 -19.45 3.69 -0.48
CA LEU A 57 -19.87 2.54 0.32
C LEU A 57 -19.06 2.43 1.61
N THR A 58 -19.68 1.90 2.67
CA THR A 58 -18.92 1.52 3.86
C THR A 58 -17.98 0.36 3.54
N GLU A 59 -16.88 0.24 4.28
CA GLU A 59 -15.87 -0.80 4.07
C GLU A 59 -16.48 -2.22 4.07
N ARG A 60 -17.39 -2.50 5.01
CA ARG A 60 -18.09 -3.80 5.07
C ARG A 60 -18.96 -4.08 3.85
N GLN A 61 -19.63 -3.05 3.32
CA GLN A 61 -20.46 -3.20 2.12
C GLN A 61 -19.59 -3.45 0.90
N PHE A 62 -18.48 -2.70 0.76
CA PHE A 62 -17.50 -2.88 -0.31
C PHE A 62 -16.98 -4.33 -0.36
N TRP A 63 -16.55 -4.88 0.78
CA TRP A 63 -16.05 -6.26 0.82
C TRP A 63 -17.12 -7.29 0.51
N ARG A 64 -18.36 -7.08 0.97
CA ARG A 64 -19.47 -7.97 0.63
C ARG A 64 -19.73 -7.98 -0.88
N GLU A 65 -19.88 -6.80 -1.48
CA GLU A 65 -20.15 -6.67 -2.91
C GLU A 65 -19.00 -7.24 -3.76
N LYS A 66 -17.75 -7.04 -3.32
CA LYS A 66 -16.57 -7.62 -3.97
C LYS A 66 -16.57 -9.15 -3.94
N MET A 67 -16.96 -9.76 -2.82
CA MET A 67 -17.08 -11.22 -2.73
C MET A 67 -18.26 -11.72 -3.58
N ASP A 68 -19.40 -11.03 -3.54
CA ASP A 68 -20.58 -11.38 -4.34
C ASP A 68 -20.27 -11.28 -5.85
N ASP A 69 -19.46 -10.32 -6.26
CA ASP A 69 -18.97 -10.21 -7.65
C ASP A 69 -18.04 -11.37 -8.01
N GLN A 70 -17.11 -11.76 -7.12
CA GLN A 70 -16.23 -12.92 -7.34
C GLN A 70 -17.00 -14.24 -7.42
N ASP A 71 -18.06 -14.40 -6.62
CA ASP A 71 -18.91 -15.59 -6.65
C ASP A 71 -19.76 -15.64 -7.92
N ARG A 72 -20.29 -14.48 -8.38
CA ARG A 72 -21.04 -14.38 -9.64
C ARG A 72 -20.16 -14.53 -10.87
N ASN A 73 -18.93 -14.04 -10.82
CA ASN A 73 -17.97 -14.00 -11.92
C ASN A 73 -16.66 -14.73 -11.55
N PRO A 74 -16.69 -16.06 -11.33
CA PRO A 74 -15.54 -16.77 -10.75
C PRO A 74 -14.33 -16.94 -11.69
N GLY A 75 -14.28 -16.23 -12.81
CA GLY A 75 -13.20 -16.29 -13.79
C GLY A 75 -13.02 -17.68 -14.41
N ALA A 76 -11.86 -17.90 -15.03
CA ALA A 76 -11.46 -19.23 -15.49
C ALA A 76 -11.13 -20.11 -14.28
N ARG A 77 -12.14 -20.81 -13.75
CA ARG A 77 -11.89 -21.90 -12.80
C ARG A 77 -11.42 -23.12 -13.57
N CYS A 78 -10.39 -23.77 -13.05
CA CYS A 78 -10.10 -25.17 -13.34
C CYS A 78 -11.28 -25.97 -12.76
N CYS A 79 -12.31 -26.17 -13.58
CA CYS A 79 -13.32 -27.19 -13.39
C CYS A 79 -13.10 -28.25 -14.47
#